data_AF-A0A369UMY5-F1
#
_entry.id   AF-A0A369UMY5-F1
#
_cell.length_a   1.000
_cell.length_b   1.000
_cell.length_c   1.000
_cell.angle_alpha   90.00
_cell.angle_beta   90.00
_cell.angle_gamma   90.00
#
_symmetry.space_group_name_H-M   'P 1'
#
loop_
_entity.id
_entity.type
_entity.pdbx_description
1 polymer ?
#
loop_
_entity_poly.entity_id
_entity_poly.type
_entity_poly.pdbx_seq_one_letter_code
_entity_poly.pdbx_strand_id
1 'polypeptide(L)'
;MLDALPLDDIPAVKVYLGLPLFGQRAVPGGGKELALRQKQDFGLLVFKPAVLGAGDELPLVVAALKERGCLAPGASIGLVGFSAGGAAALYAMSQAKVAIGTVVLINASTGLSASVQALEQATGQKYLWSPESRAIAEKTGVARYAAGIARVGTPPALLLVQGADDSVIAPKAASDLYEGLLPYYRKAGSERRIQFVRLAGMPHQWSADEHALDSVRQALTKWFQGSS
;
A
#
# COMPACT_ATOMS: atom_id res chain seq x y z
N MET A 1 -1.76 1.71 -19.69
CA MET A 1 -1.39 2.72 -18.68
C MET A 1 -2.41 2.56 -17.57
N LEU A 2 -2.01 2.44 -16.30
CA LEU A 2 -3.00 2.50 -15.21
C LEU A 2 -3.41 3.97 -15.13
N ASP A 3 -4.64 4.27 -15.54
CA ASP A 3 -5.22 5.56 -15.24
C ASP A 3 -5.44 5.67 -13.73
N ALA A 4 -5.24 6.88 -13.21
CA ALA A 4 -5.40 7.14 -11.80
C ALA A 4 -6.82 6.78 -11.35
N LEU A 5 -6.97 6.12 -10.20
CA LEU A 5 -8.28 5.76 -9.67
C LEU A 5 -9.14 7.04 -9.53
N PRO A 6 -10.28 7.15 -10.25
CA PRO A 6 -11.16 8.28 -10.10
C PRO A 6 -11.77 8.23 -8.70
N LEU A 7 -11.51 9.28 -7.92
CA LEU A 7 -11.99 9.45 -6.54
C LEU A 7 -12.94 10.67 -6.47
N ASP A 8 -13.72 10.89 -7.54
CA ASP A 8 -14.55 12.08 -7.72
C ASP A 8 -15.58 12.22 -6.60
N ASP A 9 -16.09 11.09 -6.10
CA ASP A 9 -17.08 11.00 -5.03
C ASP A 9 -16.53 11.30 -3.62
N ILE A 10 -15.22 11.50 -3.49
CA ILE A 10 -14.56 11.84 -2.22
C ILE A 10 -14.33 13.36 -2.18
N PRO A 11 -14.94 14.13 -1.26
CA PRO A 11 -14.79 15.59 -1.20
C PRO A 11 -13.47 16.00 -0.54
N ALA A 12 -12.34 15.70 -1.19
CA ALA A 12 -10.99 16.02 -0.75
C ALA A 12 -10.12 16.53 -1.90
N VAL A 13 -9.01 17.20 -1.58
CA VAL A 13 -7.91 17.43 -2.53
C VAL A 13 -7.24 16.10 -2.82
N LYS A 14 -7.17 15.71 -4.10
CA LYS A 14 -6.53 14.46 -4.53
C LYS A 14 -5.13 14.74 -5.06
N VAL A 15 -4.16 13.95 -4.61
CA VAL A 15 -2.77 14.03 -5.05
C VAL A 15 -2.33 12.63 -5.44
N TYR A 16 -1.93 12.47 -6.70
CA TYR A 16 -1.47 11.20 -7.25
C TYR A 16 0.06 11.15 -7.25
N LEU A 17 0.62 10.30 -6.39
CA LEU A 17 2.06 10.16 -6.23
C LEU A 17 2.56 8.97 -7.05
N GLY A 18 3.41 9.22 -8.04
CA GLY A 18 4.10 8.18 -8.78
C GLY A 18 5.14 7.47 -7.92
N LEU A 19 5.21 6.15 -8.00
CA LEU A 19 6.24 5.37 -7.33
C LEU A 19 7.63 5.65 -7.93
N PRO A 20 8.69 5.73 -7.11
CA PRO A 20 10.07 5.75 -7.61
C PRO A 20 10.34 4.55 -8.53
N LEU A 21 11.13 4.76 -9.59
CA LEU A 21 11.49 3.79 -10.63
C LEU A 21 10.41 3.48 -11.68
N PHE A 22 9.19 4.03 -11.57
CA PHE A 22 8.08 3.73 -12.46
C PHE A 22 7.49 4.98 -13.13
N GLY A 23 6.81 4.79 -14.27
CA GLY A 23 6.11 5.86 -14.99
C GLY A 23 7.03 7.03 -15.32
N GLN A 24 6.61 8.25 -14.97
CA GLN A 24 7.41 9.47 -15.16
C GLN A 24 8.70 9.50 -14.32
N ARG A 25 8.81 8.62 -13.31
CA ARG A 25 9.98 8.47 -12.43
C ARG A 25 10.83 7.26 -12.80
N ALA A 26 10.67 6.74 -14.03
CA ALA A 26 11.48 5.65 -14.54
C ALA A 26 12.97 6.04 -14.58
N VAL A 27 13.82 5.07 -14.28
CA VAL A 27 15.27 5.23 -14.41
C VAL A 27 15.68 5.31 -15.89
N PRO A 28 16.83 5.96 -16.22
CA PRO A 28 17.41 5.87 -17.55
C PRO A 28 17.54 4.41 -17.98
N GLY A 29 17.13 4.09 -19.22
CA GLY A 29 17.02 2.70 -19.70
C GLY A 29 15.67 2.02 -19.43
N GLY A 30 14.77 2.67 -18.69
CA GLY A 30 13.37 2.27 -18.54
C GLY A 30 13.19 0.84 -18.03
N GLY A 31 12.27 0.09 -18.65
CA GLY A 31 11.94 -1.28 -18.26
C GLY A 31 13.11 -2.26 -18.35
N LYS A 32 14.08 -2.05 -19.26
CA LYS A 32 15.27 -2.91 -19.37
C LYS A 32 16.17 -2.78 -18.16
N GLU A 33 16.42 -1.54 -17.72
CA GLU A 33 17.20 -1.25 -16.51
C GLU A 33 16.48 -1.77 -15.26
N LEU A 34 15.15 -1.59 -15.18
CA LEU A 34 14.36 -2.14 -14.08
C LEU A 34 14.45 -3.67 -14.01
N ALA A 35 14.40 -4.36 -15.16
CA ALA A 35 14.55 -5.81 -15.22
C ALA A 35 15.95 -6.27 -14.79
N LEU A 36 17.00 -5.51 -15.12
CA LEU A 36 18.37 -5.77 -14.67
C LEU A 36 18.46 -5.68 -13.14
N ARG A 37 17.92 -4.59 -12.55
CA ARG A 37 17.86 -4.40 -11.09
C ARG A 37 17.10 -5.50 -10.39
N GLN A 38 15.95 -5.90 -10.94
CA GLN A 38 15.14 -7.00 -10.41
C GLN A 38 15.91 -8.32 -10.40
N LYS A 39 16.65 -8.63 -11.48
CA LYS A 39 17.50 -9.83 -11.57
C LYS A 39 18.67 -9.79 -10.59
N GLN A 40 19.27 -8.61 -10.41
CA GLN A 40 20.42 -8.43 -9.53
C GLN A 40 20.01 -8.54 -8.06
N ASP A 41 19.02 -7.75 -7.63
CA ASP A 41 18.43 -7.87 -6.30
C ASP A 41 17.08 -7.13 -6.25
N PHE A 42 15.98 -7.86 -6.36
CA PHE A 42 14.64 -7.30 -6.26
C PHE A 42 14.39 -6.56 -4.93
N GLY A 43 14.84 -7.11 -3.80
CA GLY A 43 14.61 -6.52 -2.49
C GLY A 43 15.32 -5.19 -2.31
N LEU A 44 16.61 -5.13 -2.68
CA LEU A 44 17.45 -3.94 -2.48
C LEU A 44 17.34 -2.91 -3.59
N LEU A 45 17.23 -3.34 -4.85
CA LEU A 45 17.34 -2.45 -6.01
C LEU A 45 15.99 -2.07 -6.63
N VAL A 46 14.91 -2.74 -6.21
CA VAL A 46 13.55 -2.44 -6.68
C VAL A 46 12.60 -2.14 -5.51
N PHE A 47 12.37 -3.10 -4.61
CA PHE A 47 11.40 -2.95 -3.54
C PHE A 47 11.78 -1.81 -2.58
N LYS A 48 13.01 -1.78 -2.06
CA LYS A 48 13.47 -0.72 -1.15
C LYS A 48 13.28 0.68 -1.75
N PRO A 49 13.84 1.04 -2.92
CA PRO A 49 13.65 2.37 -3.48
C PRO A 49 12.19 2.68 -3.84
N ALA A 50 11.43 1.73 -4.38
CA ALA A 50 10.05 1.98 -4.78
C ALA A 50 9.08 2.10 -3.59
N VAL A 51 9.22 1.22 -2.58
CA VAL A 51 8.26 1.11 -1.47
C VAL A 51 8.69 1.94 -0.27
N LEU A 52 9.90 1.71 0.24
CA LEU A 52 10.39 2.46 1.40
C LEU A 52 10.67 3.91 0.99
N GLY A 53 11.26 4.13 -0.18
CA GLY A 53 11.50 5.48 -0.71
C GLY A 53 10.22 6.29 -0.83
N ALA A 54 9.16 5.73 -1.43
CA ALA A 54 7.87 6.41 -1.53
C ALA A 54 7.27 6.74 -0.15
N GLY A 55 7.32 5.82 0.80
CA GLY A 55 6.80 6.09 2.15
C GLY A 55 7.66 7.08 2.94
N ASP A 56 8.97 7.13 2.71
CA ASP A 56 9.88 8.09 3.34
C ASP A 56 9.76 9.50 2.73
N GLU A 57 9.25 9.64 1.49
CA GLU A 57 8.93 10.93 0.86
C GLU A 57 7.64 11.58 1.41
N LEU A 58 6.73 10.79 1.98
CA LEU A 58 5.40 11.26 2.40
C LEU A 58 5.41 12.49 3.33
N PRO A 59 6.29 12.59 4.36
CA PRO A 59 6.34 13.78 5.21
C PRO A 59 6.62 15.08 4.44
N LEU A 60 7.47 15.03 3.41
CA LEU A 60 7.79 16.19 2.57
C LEU A 60 6.59 16.57 1.70
N VAL A 61 5.87 15.58 1.16
CA VAL A 61 4.63 15.83 0.40
C VAL A 61 3.59 16.52 1.29
N VAL A 62 3.38 16.01 2.51
CA VAL A 62 2.42 16.59 3.46
C VAL A 62 2.81 18.02 3.86
N ALA A 63 4.10 18.28 4.08
CA ALA A 63 4.60 19.63 4.33
C ALA A 63 4.28 20.58 3.17
N ALA A 64 4.58 20.17 1.93
CA ALA A 64 4.30 20.97 0.75
C ALA A 64 2.79 21.24 0.54
N LEU A 65 1.92 20.28 0.88
CA LEU A 65 0.47 20.49 0.82
C LEU A 65 -0.02 21.50 1.86
N LYS A 66 0.56 21.49 3.07
CA LYS A 66 0.25 22.50 4.10
C LYS A 66 0.70 23.89 3.67
N GLU A 67 1.93 24.01 3.16
CA GLU A 67 2.47 25.29 2.67
C GLU A 67 1.64 25.90 1.54
N ARG A 68 1.04 25.05 0.69
CA ARG A 68 0.14 25.47 -0.39
C ARG A 68 -1.31 25.72 0.06
N GLY A 69 -1.62 25.59 1.35
CA GLY A 69 -2.98 25.75 1.87
C GLY A 69 -3.94 24.62 1.49
N CYS A 70 -3.44 23.49 0.97
CA CYS A 70 -4.24 22.34 0.57
C CYS A 70 -4.57 21.40 1.75
N LEU A 71 -3.94 21.60 2.90
CA LEU A 71 -4.15 20.80 4.11
C LEU A 71 -4.11 21.70 5.34
N ALA A 72 -5.16 21.65 6.16
CA ALA A 72 -5.22 22.43 7.40
C ALA A 72 -4.17 21.96 8.42
N PRO A 73 -3.67 22.86 9.30
CA PRO A 73 -2.82 22.48 10.43
C PRO A 73 -3.49 21.38 11.28
N GLY A 74 -2.73 20.34 11.63
CA GLY A 74 -3.23 19.21 12.44
C GLY A 74 -4.16 18.23 11.72
N ALA A 75 -4.59 18.52 10.49
CA ALA A 75 -5.42 17.60 9.73
C ALA A 75 -4.67 16.30 9.40
N SER A 76 -5.40 15.19 9.46
CA SER A 76 -4.92 13.89 9.01
C SER A 76 -5.16 13.73 7.52
N ILE A 77 -4.35 12.90 6.87
CA ILE A 77 -4.50 12.55 5.45
C ILE A 77 -5.12 11.16 5.29
N GLY A 78 -5.74 10.93 4.13
CA GLY A 78 -6.08 9.61 3.63
C GLY A 78 -5.02 9.09 2.66
N LEU A 79 -4.72 7.79 2.70
CA LEU A 79 -3.85 7.13 1.73
C LEU A 79 -4.64 6.06 0.97
N VAL A 80 -4.43 5.99 -0.34
CA VAL A 80 -4.90 4.88 -1.18
C VAL A 80 -3.70 4.31 -1.93
N GLY A 81 -3.51 3.00 -1.86
CA GLY A 81 -2.37 2.34 -2.48
C GLY A 81 -2.76 1.04 -3.17
N PHE A 82 -2.36 0.90 -4.43
CA PHE A 82 -2.53 -0.32 -5.22
C PHE A 82 -1.21 -1.09 -5.32
N SER A 83 -1.23 -2.42 -5.16
CA SER A 83 -0.06 -3.28 -5.34
C SER A 83 1.17 -2.80 -4.55
N ALA A 84 2.28 -2.48 -5.20
CA ALA A 84 3.46 -1.89 -4.55
C ALA A 84 3.17 -0.54 -3.85
N GLY A 85 2.23 0.26 -4.36
CA GLY A 85 1.77 1.49 -3.71
C GLY A 85 1.01 1.21 -2.41
N GLY A 86 0.32 0.06 -2.33
CA GLY A 86 -0.28 -0.41 -1.08
C GLY A 86 0.79 -0.78 -0.03
N ALA A 87 1.88 -1.43 -0.47
CA ALA A 87 3.03 -1.69 0.40
C ALA A 87 3.66 -0.38 0.91
N ALA A 88 3.74 0.65 0.06
CA ALA A 88 4.29 1.96 0.43
C ALA A 88 3.39 2.67 1.45
N ALA A 89 2.06 2.61 1.25
CA ALA A 89 1.09 3.16 2.18
C ALA A 89 1.14 2.45 3.55
N LEU A 90 1.26 1.12 3.56
CA LEU A 90 1.45 0.33 4.79
C LEU A 90 2.73 0.71 5.53
N TYR A 91 3.85 0.79 4.79
CA TYR A 91 5.13 1.21 5.36
C TYR A 91 5.01 2.62 5.95
N ALA A 92 4.49 3.59 5.21
CA ALA A 92 4.32 4.96 5.67
C ALA A 92 3.42 5.06 6.92
N MET A 93 2.31 4.33 6.92
CA MET A 93 1.41 4.21 8.08
C MET A 93 2.15 3.72 9.31
N SER A 94 2.98 2.67 9.17
CA SER A 94 3.74 2.11 10.29
C SER A 94 4.82 3.04 10.84
N GLN A 95 5.32 3.98 10.04
CA GLN A 95 6.33 4.94 10.48
C GLN A 95 5.72 6.04 11.37
N ALA A 96 4.41 6.30 11.25
CA ALA A 96 3.68 7.31 12.03
C ALA A 96 4.35 8.71 12.01
N LYS A 97 5.05 9.06 10.92
CA LYS A 97 5.73 10.36 10.75
C LYS A 97 4.76 11.50 10.39
N VAL A 98 3.56 11.17 9.93
CA VAL A 98 2.48 12.10 9.61
C VAL A 98 1.16 11.55 10.14
N ALA A 99 0.20 12.44 10.44
CA ALA A 99 -1.12 12.04 10.86
C ALA A 99 -1.89 11.41 9.69
N ILE A 100 -2.15 10.11 9.78
CA ILE A 100 -2.92 9.35 8.77
C ILE A 100 -4.22 8.91 9.42
N GLY A 101 -5.34 9.36 8.88
CA GLY A 101 -6.68 9.07 9.41
C GLY A 101 -7.27 7.80 8.80
N THR A 102 -6.99 7.55 7.52
CA THR A 102 -7.57 6.46 6.73
C THR A 102 -6.55 5.92 5.73
N VAL A 103 -6.53 4.61 5.54
CA VAL A 103 -5.71 3.90 4.56
C VAL A 103 -6.58 2.90 3.82
N VAL A 104 -6.49 2.88 2.49
CA VAL A 104 -7.11 1.86 1.65
C VAL A 104 -6.04 1.17 0.81
N LEU A 105 -6.02 -0.15 0.87
CA LEU A 105 -5.05 -1.00 0.20
C LEU A 105 -5.79 -1.88 -0.80
N ILE A 106 -5.37 -1.84 -2.07
CA ILE A 106 -6.01 -2.59 -3.14
C ILE A 106 -4.99 -3.56 -3.72
N ASN A 107 -5.28 -4.86 -3.69
CA ASN A 107 -4.38 -5.92 -4.18
C ASN A 107 -2.92 -5.72 -3.72
N ALA A 108 -2.77 -5.26 -2.48
CA ALA A 108 -1.51 -4.73 -1.99
C ALA A 108 -0.56 -5.85 -1.65
N SER A 109 0.71 -5.68 -2.01
CA SER A 109 1.74 -6.48 -1.38
C SER A 109 1.89 -6.05 0.08
N THR A 110 1.87 -7.01 1.00
CA THR A 110 1.88 -6.73 2.45
C THR A 110 3.29 -6.62 3.03
N GLY A 111 4.32 -6.56 2.19
CA GLY A 111 5.72 -6.41 2.60
C GLY A 111 6.68 -7.01 1.58
N LEU A 112 7.98 -7.00 1.90
CA LEU A 112 8.98 -7.59 1.00
C LEU A 112 8.77 -9.09 0.84
N SER A 113 8.45 -9.83 1.91
CA SER A 113 8.21 -11.28 1.82
C SER A 113 7.06 -11.64 0.87
N ALA A 114 5.94 -10.92 0.92
CA ALA A 114 4.82 -11.12 0.00
C ALA A 114 5.21 -10.75 -1.45
N SER A 115 5.99 -9.68 -1.62
CA SER A 115 6.48 -9.27 -2.94
C SER A 115 7.45 -10.29 -3.54
N VAL A 116 8.34 -10.84 -2.73
CA VAL A 116 9.26 -11.91 -3.13
C VAL A 116 8.47 -13.16 -3.50
N GLN A 117 7.49 -13.57 -2.69
CA GLN A 117 6.65 -14.71 -3.02
C GLN A 117 5.97 -14.53 -4.38
N ALA A 118 5.39 -13.35 -4.66
CA ALA A 118 4.79 -13.04 -5.96
C ALA A 118 5.82 -13.11 -7.10
N LEU A 119 7.03 -12.59 -6.90
CA LEU A 119 8.13 -12.67 -7.86
C LEU A 119 8.54 -14.12 -8.14
N GLU A 120 8.70 -14.94 -7.10
CA GLU A 120 9.07 -16.35 -7.25
C GLU A 120 8.00 -17.13 -8.01
N GLN A 121 6.71 -16.85 -7.76
CA GLN A 121 5.61 -17.46 -8.50
C GLN A 121 5.62 -17.05 -9.98
N ALA A 122 5.85 -15.77 -10.27
CA ALA A 122 5.86 -15.26 -11.63
C ALA A 122 7.07 -15.73 -12.46
N THR A 123 8.21 -15.99 -11.81
CA THR A 123 9.48 -16.30 -12.49
C THR A 123 9.91 -17.76 -12.38
N GLY A 124 9.35 -18.51 -11.43
CA GLY A 124 9.81 -19.84 -11.04
C GLY A 124 11.18 -19.86 -10.36
N GLN A 125 11.81 -18.70 -10.12
CA GLN A 125 13.14 -18.58 -9.54
C GLN A 125 13.06 -18.25 -8.06
N LYS A 126 13.94 -18.85 -7.26
CA LYS A 126 14.04 -18.54 -5.83
C LYS A 126 14.84 -17.27 -5.59
N TYR A 127 14.33 -16.40 -4.71
CA TYR A 127 15.03 -15.19 -4.32
C TYR A 127 16.12 -15.52 -3.29
N LEU A 128 17.34 -15.07 -3.57
CA LEU A 128 18.48 -15.23 -2.68
C LEU A 128 18.48 -14.12 -1.62
N TRP A 129 18.04 -14.46 -0.42
CA TRP A 129 17.99 -13.53 0.70
C TRP A 129 19.40 -13.18 1.22
N SER A 130 19.75 -11.90 1.17
CA SER A 130 20.90 -11.31 1.87
C SER A 130 20.50 -10.89 3.30
N PRO A 131 21.46 -10.66 4.21
CA PRO A 131 21.17 -10.07 5.52
C PRO A 131 20.40 -8.74 5.39
N GLU A 132 20.75 -7.91 4.41
CA GLU A 132 20.13 -6.61 4.17
C GLU A 132 18.69 -6.75 3.67
N SER A 133 18.41 -7.70 2.76
CA SER A 133 17.05 -7.92 2.28
C SER A 133 16.15 -8.56 3.34
N ARG A 134 16.71 -9.41 4.22
CA ARG A 134 16.00 -9.90 5.42
C ARG A 134 15.63 -8.77 6.37
N ALA A 135 16.54 -7.83 6.63
CA ALA A 135 16.24 -6.68 7.49
C ALA A 135 15.09 -5.82 6.93
N ILE A 136 14.98 -5.70 5.60
CA ILE A 136 13.85 -5.00 4.95
C ILE A 136 12.55 -5.80 5.07
N ALA A 137 12.61 -7.13 4.92
CA ALA A 137 11.44 -7.98 5.13
C ALA A 137 10.92 -7.89 6.57
N GLU A 138 11.81 -7.87 7.56
CA GLU A 138 11.43 -7.62 8.94
C GLU A 138 10.81 -6.22 9.12
N LYS A 139 11.42 -5.18 8.53
CA LYS A 139 10.93 -3.79 8.60
C LYS A 139 9.53 -3.62 7.99
N THR A 140 9.21 -4.43 6.98
CA THR A 140 7.95 -4.38 6.22
C THR A 140 7.01 -5.54 6.53
N GLY A 141 7.24 -6.27 7.62
CA GLY A 141 6.37 -7.36 8.05
C GLY A 141 5.22 -6.89 8.93
N VAL A 142 4.19 -7.73 9.04
CA VAL A 142 2.98 -7.49 9.86
C VAL A 142 3.31 -7.12 11.31
N ALA A 143 4.34 -7.73 11.91
CA ALA A 143 4.76 -7.44 13.27
C ALA A 143 5.22 -5.98 13.44
N ARG A 144 5.94 -5.43 12.45
CA ARG A 144 6.36 -4.02 12.47
C ARG A 144 5.19 -3.07 12.23
N TYR A 145 4.26 -3.44 11.35
CA TYR A 145 3.06 -2.64 11.13
C TYR A 145 2.18 -2.59 12.39
N ALA A 146 1.95 -3.73 13.02
CA ALA A 146 1.25 -3.84 14.29
C ALA A 146 1.92 -2.99 15.39
N ALA A 147 3.25 -3.06 15.52
CA ALA A 147 3.99 -2.25 16.49
C ALA A 147 3.86 -0.74 16.22
N GLY A 148 3.78 -0.33 14.94
CA GLY A 148 3.50 1.06 14.57
C GLY A 148 2.10 1.50 14.99
N ILE A 149 1.10 0.65 14.75
CA ILE A 149 -0.30 0.91 15.14
C ILE A 149 -0.45 0.98 16.66
N ALA A 150 0.24 0.12 17.41
CA ALA A 150 0.19 0.12 18.87
C ALA A 150 0.76 1.41 19.52
N ARG A 151 1.52 2.22 18.77
CA ARG A 151 2.13 3.47 19.27
C ARG A 151 1.21 4.67 19.13
N VAL A 152 0.19 4.60 18.28
CA VAL A 152 -0.75 5.71 18.06
C VAL A 152 -1.99 5.54 18.93
N GLY A 153 -2.51 6.63 19.48
CA GLY A 153 -3.66 6.57 20.40
C GLY A 153 -4.93 6.00 19.75
N THR A 154 -5.21 6.41 18.50
CA THR A 154 -6.29 5.86 17.69
C THR A 154 -5.69 5.32 16.40
N PRO A 155 -5.89 4.04 16.06
CA PRO A 155 -5.38 3.48 14.82
C PRO A 155 -6.08 4.11 13.60
N PRO A 156 -5.36 4.31 12.47
CA PRO A 156 -5.98 4.75 11.22
C PRO A 156 -7.09 3.79 10.79
N ALA A 157 -8.11 4.29 10.12
CA ALA A 157 -9.12 3.42 9.51
C ALA A 157 -8.51 2.66 8.32
N LEU A 158 -8.34 1.35 8.42
CA LEU A 158 -7.72 0.50 7.40
C LEU A 158 -8.74 -0.38 6.65
N LEU A 159 -8.86 -0.16 5.33
CA LEU A 159 -9.56 -1.07 4.43
C LEU A 159 -8.56 -1.85 3.58
N LEU A 160 -8.66 -3.18 3.61
CA LEU A 160 -7.97 -4.09 2.70
C LEU A 160 -8.96 -4.62 1.67
N VAL A 161 -8.73 -4.31 0.39
CA VAL A 161 -9.49 -4.80 -0.75
C VAL A 161 -8.61 -5.77 -1.52
N GLN A 162 -9.06 -7.01 -1.66
CA GLN A 162 -8.35 -8.06 -2.41
C GLN A 162 -9.27 -8.65 -3.47
N GLY A 163 -8.76 -8.73 -4.70
CA GLY A 163 -9.42 -9.44 -5.78
C GLY A 163 -9.42 -10.94 -5.54
N ALA A 164 -10.57 -11.59 -5.74
CA ALA A 164 -10.68 -13.04 -5.59
C ALA A 164 -9.88 -13.80 -6.65
N ASP A 165 -9.65 -13.15 -7.80
CA ASP A 165 -9.00 -13.69 -8.99
C ASP A 165 -7.63 -13.03 -9.21
N ASP A 166 -7.08 -12.39 -8.16
CA ASP A 166 -5.71 -11.88 -8.17
C ASP A 166 -4.71 -13.05 -8.24
N SER A 167 -4.11 -13.22 -9.41
CA SER A 167 -3.10 -14.24 -9.70
C SER A 167 -1.67 -13.79 -9.41
N VAL A 168 -1.45 -12.53 -9.00
CA VAL A 168 -0.12 -11.96 -8.74
C VAL A 168 0.16 -11.95 -7.24
N ILE A 169 -0.76 -11.39 -6.44
CA ILE A 169 -0.66 -11.37 -4.98
C ILE A 169 -1.63 -12.40 -4.42
N ALA A 170 -1.09 -13.38 -3.72
CA ALA A 170 -1.91 -14.42 -3.10
C ALA A 170 -2.93 -13.79 -2.14
N PRO A 171 -4.23 -14.14 -2.22
CA PRO A 171 -5.25 -13.57 -1.33
C PRO A 171 -4.95 -13.74 0.16
N LYS A 172 -4.19 -14.78 0.50
CA LYS A 172 -3.72 -15.06 1.87
C LYS A 172 -2.88 -13.91 2.45
N ALA A 173 -2.13 -13.18 1.62
CA ALA A 173 -1.30 -12.07 2.10
C ALA A 173 -2.14 -10.98 2.79
N ALA A 174 -3.29 -10.64 2.21
CA ALA A 174 -4.20 -9.63 2.75
C ALA A 174 -4.96 -10.16 3.98
N SER A 175 -5.40 -11.43 3.97
CA SER A 175 -6.07 -12.02 5.15
C SER A 175 -5.12 -12.15 6.33
N ASP A 176 -3.87 -12.59 6.12
CA ASP A 176 -2.86 -12.72 7.18
C ASP A 176 -2.53 -11.35 7.79
N LEU A 177 -2.46 -10.31 6.96
CA LEU A 177 -2.28 -8.94 7.44
C LEU A 177 -3.48 -8.49 8.28
N TYR A 178 -4.70 -8.68 7.80
CA TYR A 178 -5.91 -8.36 8.55
C TYR A 178 -5.96 -9.06 9.91
N GLU A 179 -5.76 -10.39 9.92
CA GLU A 179 -5.76 -11.20 11.14
C GLU A 179 -4.64 -10.80 12.10
N GLY A 180 -3.45 -10.48 11.59
CA GLY A 180 -2.32 -10.03 12.40
C GLY A 180 -2.53 -8.64 13.02
N LEU A 181 -3.32 -7.77 12.38
CA LEU A 181 -3.61 -6.42 12.88
C LEU A 181 -4.84 -6.36 13.78
N LEU A 182 -5.85 -7.19 13.55
CA LEU A 182 -7.13 -7.16 14.25
C LEU A 182 -7.02 -7.15 15.80
N PRO A 183 -6.14 -7.94 16.45
CA PRO A 183 -5.96 -7.88 17.91
C PRO A 183 -5.58 -6.48 18.43
N TYR A 184 -4.83 -5.70 17.65
CA TYR A 184 -4.41 -4.35 18.03
C TYR A 184 -5.57 -3.36 17.91
N TYR A 185 -6.41 -3.49 16.87
CA TYR A 185 -7.63 -2.70 16.73
C TYR A 185 -8.65 -3.02 17.85
N ARG A 186 -8.79 -4.30 18.22
CA ARG A 186 -9.60 -4.74 19.37
C ARG A 186 -9.14 -4.13 20.68
N LYS A 187 -7.84 -4.23 20.96
CA LYS A 187 -7.25 -3.63 22.17
C LYS A 187 -7.47 -2.12 22.25
N ALA A 188 -7.51 -1.43 21.12
CA ALA A 188 -7.78 0.00 21.02
C ALA A 188 -9.29 0.36 20.96
N GLY A 189 -10.21 -0.60 21.15
CA GLY A 189 -11.65 -0.37 21.04
C GLY A 189 -12.11 0.10 19.66
N SER A 190 -11.33 -0.21 18.62
CA SER A 190 -11.41 0.37 17.27
C SER A 190 -11.65 -0.69 16.20
N GLU A 191 -12.30 -1.82 16.53
CA GLU A 191 -12.56 -2.93 15.59
C GLU A 191 -13.24 -2.50 14.29
N ARG A 192 -14.15 -1.53 14.37
CA ARG A 192 -14.86 -0.98 13.20
C ARG A 192 -13.95 -0.18 12.26
N ARG A 193 -12.74 0.15 12.70
CA ARG A 193 -11.73 0.89 11.93
C ARG A 193 -10.80 -0.04 11.14
N ILE A 194 -11.05 -1.36 11.11
CA ILE A 194 -10.35 -2.26 10.19
C ILE A 194 -11.35 -3.16 9.47
N GLN A 195 -11.21 -3.30 8.16
CA GLN A 195 -12.05 -4.17 7.36
C GLN A 195 -11.25 -4.86 6.26
N PHE A 196 -11.56 -6.14 6.02
CA PHE A 196 -11.10 -6.89 4.86
C PHE A 196 -12.28 -7.20 3.93
N VAL A 197 -12.15 -6.85 2.65
CA VAL A 197 -13.14 -7.09 1.60
C VAL A 197 -12.48 -7.88 0.49
N ARG A 198 -13.13 -8.99 0.11
CA ARG A 198 -12.75 -9.78 -1.06
C ARG A 198 -13.77 -9.55 -2.17
N LEU A 199 -13.31 -9.12 -3.34
CA LEU A 199 -14.18 -8.83 -4.49
C LEU A 199 -14.11 -9.97 -5.51
N ALA A 200 -15.24 -10.60 -5.80
CA ALA A 200 -15.35 -11.65 -6.80
C ALA A 200 -15.07 -11.11 -8.21
N GLY A 201 -14.41 -11.88 -9.08
CA GLY A 201 -14.14 -11.48 -10.47
C GLY A 201 -13.04 -10.43 -10.64
N MET A 202 -12.49 -9.88 -9.54
CA MET A 202 -11.49 -8.82 -9.61
C MET A 202 -10.08 -9.42 -9.79
N PRO A 203 -9.39 -9.16 -10.92
CA PRO A 203 -8.01 -9.59 -11.13
C PRO A 203 -7.02 -8.66 -10.42
N HIS A 204 -5.71 -8.95 -10.54
CA HIS A 204 -4.68 -8.04 -10.01
C HIS A 204 -4.80 -6.63 -10.62
N GLN A 205 -4.90 -6.57 -11.95
CA GLN A 205 -5.07 -5.33 -12.73
C GLN A 205 -6.55 -4.97 -12.85
N TRP A 206 -7.15 -4.61 -11.72
CA TRP A 206 -8.58 -4.36 -11.59
C TRP A 206 -9.10 -3.14 -12.38
N SER A 207 -8.26 -2.15 -12.65
CA SER A 207 -8.70 -0.91 -13.33
C SER A 207 -9.00 -1.09 -14.82
N ALA A 208 -8.60 -2.21 -15.40
CA ALA A 208 -8.87 -2.53 -16.81
C ALA A 208 -10.24 -3.19 -17.02
N ASP A 209 -10.90 -3.60 -15.93
CA ASP A 209 -12.23 -4.21 -15.93
C ASP A 209 -13.22 -3.23 -15.29
N GLU A 210 -14.25 -2.83 -16.04
CA GLU A 210 -15.20 -1.80 -15.59
C GLU A 210 -15.97 -2.23 -14.33
N HIS A 211 -16.36 -3.51 -14.25
CA HIS A 211 -17.10 -4.02 -13.11
C HIS A 211 -16.23 -4.07 -11.84
N ALA A 212 -14.96 -4.45 -11.98
CA ALA A 212 -13.98 -4.43 -10.89
C ALA A 212 -13.66 -2.99 -10.45
N LEU A 213 -13.50 -2.05 -11.40
CA LEU A 213 -13.34 -0.62 -11.12
C LEU A 213 -14.52 -0.08 -10.30
N ASP A 214 -15.75 -0.34 -10.72
CA ASP A 214 -16.95 0.11 -10.00
C ASP A 214 -17.05 -0.50 -8.61
N SER A 215 -16.76 -1.80 -8.48
CA SER A 215 -16.75 -2.49 -7.18
C SER A 215 -15.72 -1.89 -6.21
N VAL A 216 -14.51 -1.58 -6.71
CA VAL A 216 -13.48 -0.89 -5.93
C VAL A 216 -13.95 0.50 -5.52
N ARG A 217 -14.48 1.30 -6.46
CA ARG A 217 -14.99 2.65 -6.16
C ARG A 217 -16.07 2.61 -5.08
N GLN A 218 -17.04 1.71 -5.19
CA GLN A 218 -18.10 1.55 -4.19
C GLN A 218 -17.52 1.21 -2.80
N ALA A 219 -16.57 0.29 -2.73
CA ALA A 219 -15.91 -0.08 -1.48
C ALA A 219 -15.17 1.11 -0.84
N LEU A 220 -14.42 1.87 -1.65
CA LEU A 220 -13.70 3.07 -1.19
C LEU A 220 -14.65 4.16 -0.71
N THR A 221 -15.66 4.51 -1.52
CA THR A 221 -16.63 5.56 -1.17
C THR A 221 -17.34 5.24 0.13
N LYS A 222 -17.81 3.99 0.29
CA LYS A 222 -18.43 3.53 1.53
C LYS A 222 -17.47 3.64 2.72
N TRP A 223 -16.20 3.31 2.53
CA TRP A 223 -15.20 3.39 3.60
C TRP A 223 -14.90 4.84 4.00
N PHE A 224 -14.66 5.72 3.05
CA PHE A 224 -14.38 7.13 3.33
C PHE A 224 -15.58 7.87 3.95
N GLN A 225 -16.81 7.49 3.58
CA GLN A 225 -18.04 8.05 4.18
C GLN A 225 -18.38 7.44 5.54
N GLY A 226 -17.99 6.19 5.81
CA GLY A 226 -18.32 5.48 7.06
C GLY A 226 -17.23 5.53 8.14
N SER A 227 -16.02 5.99 7.81
CA SER A 227 -14.85 6.00 8.72
C SER A 227 -14.57 7.35 9.38
N SER A 228 -15.33 8.39 8.99
CA SER A 228 -15.31 9.76 9.54
C SER A 228 -16.08 9.86 10.85
#